data_AF-A0A554JF36-F1
#
_entry.id   AF-A0A554JF36-F1
#
_cell.length_a   1.000
_cell.length_b   1.000
_cell.length_c   1.000
_cell.angle_alpha   90.00
_cell.angle_beta   90.00
_cell.angle_gamma   90.00
#
_symmetry.space_group_name_H-M   'P 1'
#
loop_
_entity.id
_entity.type
_entity.pdbx_description
1 polymer ?
#
loop_
_entity_poly.entity_id
_entity_poly.type
_entity_poly.pdbx_seq_one_letter_code
_entity_poly.pdbx_strand_id
1 'polypeptide(L)'
;MIYEPVIGLEIHAELNTQTKMFCACKNDPLEHHPNINICPVCLAHPGTLPVINRNAVEKVIRVGLALGGDISAFSQFDRKNYFYPDLPKGYQIS
;
A
#
# COMPACT_ATOMS: atom_id res chain seq x y z
N MET A 1 -32.79 7.31 -27.25
CA MET A 1 -32.36 7.51 -25.85
C MET A 1 -31.53 8.80 -25.81
N ILE A 2 -31.75 9.68 -24.82
CA ILE A 2 -31.23 11.07 -24.81
C ILE A 2 -29.96 11.23 -23.93
N TYR A 3 -29.62 10.20 -23.14
CA TYR A 3 -28.44 10.21 -22.26
C TYR A 3 -27.69 8.88 -22.32
N GLU A 4 -26.39 8.95 -22.04
CA GLU A 4 -25.47 7.82 -21.95
C GLU A 4 -24.72 7.89 -20.60
N PRO A 5 -24.72 6.82 -19.79
CA PRO A 5 -24.01 6.82 -18.51
C PRO A 5 -22.50 6.62 -18.69
N VAL A 6 -21.71 7.41 -17.96
CA VAL A 6 -20.25 7.24 -17.86
C VAL A 6 -19.92 6.77 -16.45
N ILE A 7 -19.28 5.60 -16.32
CA ILE A 7 -18.99 4.96 -15.04
C ILE A 7 -17.48 4.70 -14.94
N GLY A 8 -16.86 5.14 -13.85
CA GLY A 8 -15.48 4.85 -13.48
C GLY A 8 -15.43 4.10 -12.15
N LEU A 9 -14.45 3.21 -11.99
CA LEU A 9 -14.24 2.40 -10.79
C LEU A 9 -12.83 2.63 -10.25
N GLU A 10 -12.71 2.71 -8.93
CA GLU A 10 -11.43 2.72 -8.22
C GLU A 10 -11.33 1.45 -7.39
N ILE A 11 -10.26 0.69 -7.59
CA ILE A 11 -10.08 -0.62 -6.98
C ILE A 11 -8.81 -0.60 -6.14
N HIS A 12 -8.95 -0.82 -4.83
CA HIS A 12 -7.85 -1.13 -3.94
C HIS A 12 -7.79 -2.64 -3.70
N ALA A 13 -6.62 -3.24 -3.86
CA ALA A 13 -6.40 -4.66 -3.65
C ALA A 13 -5.24 -4.88 -2.67
N GLU A 14 -5.45 -5.77 -1.69
CA GLU A 14 -4.39 -6.14 -0.75
C GLU A 14 -3.46 -7.19 -1.36
N LEU A 15 -2.15 -6.94 -1.35
CA LEU A 15 -1.16 -7.90 -1.82
C LEU A 15 -0.91 -8.96 -0.74
N ASN A 16 -1.02 -10.23 -1.12
CA ASN A 16 -0.79 -11.41 -0.26
C ASN A 16 0.69 -11.65 0.12
N THR A 17 1.38 -10.62 0.60
CA THR A 17 2.79 -10.63 1.04
C THR A 17 2.93 -11.21 2.45
N GLN A 18 4.13 -11.70 2.81
CA GLN A 18 4.37 -12.21 4.17
C GLN A 18 4.58 -11.08 5.18
N THR A 19 5.24 -10.00 4.76
CA THR A 19 5.53 -8.81 5.57
C THR A 19 4.86 -7.58 4.99
N LYS A 20 4.65 -6.53 5.79
CA LYS A 20 4.06 -5.26 5.34
C LYS A 20 4.91 -4.56 4.28
N MET A 21 4.35 -3.51 3.67
CA MET A 21 4.99 -2.79 2.55
C MET A 21 6.29 -2.07 2.93
N PHE A 22 6.36 -1.50 4.13
CA PHE A 22 7.46 -0.62 4.55
C PHE A 22 8.17 -1.03 5.85
N CYS A 23 7.87 -2.21 6.38
CA CYS A 23 8.50 -2.77 7.59
C CYS A 23 8.38 -4.31 7.62
N ALA A 24 9.08 -4.94 8.56
CA ALA A 24 9.15 -6.40 8.68
C ALA A 24 7.98 -7.05 9.45
N CYS A 25 6.96 -6.28 9.88
CA CYS A 25 5.79 -6.87 10.54
C CYS A 25 5.08 -7.85 9.60
N LYS A 26 4.47 -8.89 10.17
CA LYS A 26 3.57 -9.81 9.44
C LYS A 26 2.45 -9.02 8.74
N ASN A 27 2.19 -9.35 7.49
CA ASN A 27 1.00 -8.88 6.77
C ASN A 27 -0.06 -9.98 6.85
N ASP A 28 -0.98 -9.85 7.80
CA ASP A 28 -2.01 -10.85 8.09
C ASP A 28 -3.35 -10.15 8.29
N PRO A 29 -4.20 -10.09 7.26
CA PRO A 29 -5.52 -9.45 7.35
C PRO A 29 -6.53 -10.27 8.17
N LEU A 30 -6.19 -11.51 8.55
CA LEU A 30 -7.06 -12.40 9.33
C LEU A 30 -6.74 -12.36 10.83
N GLU A 31 -5.76 -11.58 11.27
CA GLU A 31 -5.49 -11.37 12.69
C GLU A 31 -6.60 -10.52 13.32
N HIS A 32 -7.22 -11.03 14.38
CA HIS A 32 -8.37 -10.39 15.04
C HIS A 32 -8.00 -9.64 16.31
N HIS A 33 -6.81 -9.88 16.87
CA HIS A 33 -6.35 -9.15 18.06
C HIS A 33 -5.83 -7.76 17.70
N PRO A 34 -6.25 -6.71 18.43
CA PRO A 34 -5.83 -5.35 18.14
C PRO A 34 -4.33 -5.18 18.41
N ASN A 35 -3.64 -4.46 17.51
CA ASN A 35 -2.26 -4.02 17.71
C ASN A 35 -1.25 -5.16 17.97
N ILE A 36 -1.44 -6.36 17.38
CA ILE A 36 -0.48 -7.47 17.49
C ILE A 36 0.65 -7.35 16.45
N ASN A 37 0.29 -7.18 15.17
CA ASN A 37 1.26 -7.13 14.08
C ASN A 37 1.78 -5.69 13.86
N ILE A 38 2.45 -5.11 14.86
CA ILE A 38 2.91 -3.70 14.86
C ILE A 38 4.42 -3.57 15.14
N CYS A 39 4.98 -2.42 14.78
CA CYS A 39 6.36 -2.03 15.11
C CYS A 39 6.47 -0.50 15.10
N PRO A 40 7.60 0.07 15.56
CA PRO A 40 7.82 1.52 15.55
C PRO A 40 7.59 2.17 14.17
N VAL A 41 7.97 1.50 13.07
CA VAL A 41 7.84 2.05 11.71
C VAL A 41 6.37 2.21 11.30
N CYS A 42 5.56 1.15 11.44
CA CYS A 42 4.15 1.23 11.04
C CYS A 42 3.29 2.02 12.02
N LEU A 43 3.74 2.21 13.26
CA LEU A 43 3.14 3.10 14.26
C LEU A 43 3.65 4.54 14.21
N ALA A 44 4.53 4.88 13.26
CA ALA A 44 5.08 6.22 13.10
C ALA A 44 5.79 6.77 14.34
N HIS A 45 6.51 5.93 15.07
CA HIS A 45 7.36 6.42 16.16
C HIS A 45 8.41 7.39 15.61
N PRO A 46 8.78 8.44 16.38
CA PRO A 46 9.83 9.38 15.97
C PRO A 46 11.14 8.67 15.63
N GLY A 47 11.80 9.12 14.56
CA GLY A 47 13.10 8.59 14.11
C GLY A 47 13.04 7.32 13.25
N THR A 48 11.84 6.83 12.92
CA THR A 48 11.68 5.63 12.08
C THR A 48 11.74 5.95 10.58
N LEU A 49 12.21 4.99 9.77
CA LEU A 49 12.31 5.10 8.31
C LEU A 49 11.66 3.89 7.63
N PRO A 50 10.98 4.08 6.48
CA PRO A 50 10.38 2.98 5.73
C PRO A 50 11.45 2.19 4.94
N VAL A 51 11.28 0.88 4.85
CA VAL A 51 12.07 0.00 3.96
C VAL A 51 11.14 -0.78 3.06
N ILE A 52 11.27 -0.59 1.75
CA ILE A 52 10.39 -1.18 0.74
C ILE A 52 10.42 -2.71 0.74
N ASN A 53 9.25 -3.32 0.58
CA ASN A 53 9.09 -4.75 0.42
C ASN A 53 9.29 -5.20 -1.04
N ARG A 54 10.38 -5.93 -1.31
CA ARG A 54 10.69 -6.47 -2.63
C ARG A 54 9.58 -7.37 -3.19
N ASN A 55 8.97 -8.23 -2.37
CA ASN A 55 7.91 -9.14 -2.82
C ASN A 55 6.64 -8.36 -3.21
N ALA A 56 6.36 -7.25 -2.53
CA ALA A 56 5.26 -6.36 -2.91
C ALA A 56 5.51 -5.74 -4.29
N VAL A 57 6.71 -5.20 -4.54
CA VAL A 57 7.10 -4.63 -5.84
C VAL A 57 6.97 -5.66 -6.96
N GLU A 58 7.51 -6.86 -6.77
CA GLU A 58 7.41 -7.95 -7.75
C GLU A 58 5.94 -8.29 -8.08
N LYS A 59 5.05 -8.26 -7.08
CA LYS A 59 3.61 -8.51 -7.29
C LYS A 59 2.92 -7.37 -8.03
N VAL A 60 3.23 -6.11 -7.71
CA VAL A 60 2.70 -4.95 -8.44
C VAL A 60 3.10 -5.01 -9.91
N ILE A 61 4.37 -5.34 -10.21
CA ILE A 61 4.84 -5.52 -11.59
C ILE A 61 4.06 -6.64 -12.29
N ARG A 62 3.85 -7.78 -11.62
CA ARG A 62 3.05 -8.89 -12.19
C ARG A 62 1.62 -8.46 -12.49
N VAL A 63 0.98 -7.69 -11.60
CA VAL A 63 -0.38 -7.16 -11.84
C VAL A 63 -0.38 -6.22 -13.04
N GLY A 64 0.59 -5.29 -13.12
CA GLY A 64 0.71 -4.38 -14.27
C GLY A 64 0.83 -5.13 -15.60
N LEU A 65 1.71 -6.13 -15.69
CA LEU A 65 1.86 -6.97 -16.89
C LEU A 65 0.59 -7.78 -17.19
N ALA A 66 -0.06 -8.34 -16.18
CA ALA A 66 -1.29 -9.12 -16.35
C ALA A 66 -2.46 -8.27 -16.87
N LEU A 67 -2.48 -6.97 -16.57
CA LEU A 67 -3.44 -6.01 -17.07
C LEU A 67 -3.04 -5.40 -18.43
N GLY A 68 -1.95 -5.87 -19.05
CA GLY A 68 -1.47 -5.38 -20.33
C GLY A 68 -0.77 -4.01 -20.26
N GLY A 69 -0.32 -3.59 -19.07
CA GLY A 69 0.41 -2.35 -18.88
C GLY A 69 1.91 -2.49 -19.14
N ASP A 70 2.55 -1.38 -19.50
CA ASP A 70 4.00 -1.27 -19.63
C ASP A 70 4.67 -0.95 -18.28
N ILE A 71 5.86 -1.50 -18.06
CA ILE A 71 6.61 -1.26 -16.83
C ILE A 71 7.46 0.00 -16.98
N SER A 72 7.23 0.98 -16.11
CA SER A 72 8.04 2.19 -16.08
C SER A 72 9.49 1.91 -15.71
N ALA A 73 10.43 2.47 -16.47
CA ALA A 73 11.87 2.40 -16.18
C ALA A 73 12.26 3.18 -14.90
N PHE A 74 11.43 4.15 -14.51
CA PHE A 74 11.62 4.95 -13.29
C PHE A 74 10.30 5.03 -12.52
N SER A 75 10.38 4.80 -11.21
CA SER A 75 9.27 4.99 -10.29
C SER A 75 9.82 5.47 -8.96
N GLN A 76 9.00 6.22 -8.24
CA GLN A 76 9.32 6.78 -6.93
C GLN A 76 8.13 6.57 -5.99
N PHE A 77 8.37 6.74 -4.71
CA PHE A 77 7.32 6.82 -3.71
C PHE A 77 7.13 8.26 -3.28
N ASP A 78 5.88 8.68 -3.18
CA ASP A 78 5.47 10.02 -2.77
C ASP A 78 4.75 10.00 -1.43
N ARG A 79 4.61 11.17 -0.80
CA ARG A 79 3.86 11.33 0.45
C ARG A 79 2.53 12.04 0.17
N LYS A 80 1.43 11.30 0.31
CA LYS A 80 0.07 11.84 0.29
C LYS A 80 -0.32 12.28 1.71
N ASN A 81 -0.24 13.58 1.98
CA ASN A 81 -0.41 14.16 3.33
C ASN A 81 -1.90 14.40 3.66
N TYR A 82 -2.38 13.82 4.76
CA TYR A 82 -3.70 14.07 5.33
C TYR A 82 -3.76 13.53 6.78
N PHE A 83 -4.62 14.12 7.61
CA PHE A 83 -4.74 13.74 9.02
C PHE A 83 -5.95 12.85 9.24
N TYR A 84 -5.72 11.66 9.77
CA TYR A 84 -6.78 10.76 10.23
C TYR A 84 -6.24 9.81 11.31
N PRO A 85 -7.03 9.42 12.33
CA PRO A 85 -6.53 8.60 13.44
C PRO A 85 -5.99 7.21 13.06
N ASP A 86 -6.41 6.64 11.92
CA ASP A 86 -5.90 5.35 11.41
C ASP A 86 -4.60 5.46 10.59
N LEU A 87 -4.09 6.69 10.39
CA LEU A 87 -2.91 6.98 9.60
C LEU A 87 -1.83 7.62 10.48
N PRO A 88 -1.01 6.82 11.19
CA PRO A 88 -0.15 7.32 12.27
C PRO A 88 0.88 8.36 11.83
N LYS A 89 1.29 8.34 10.56
CA LYS A 89 2.32 9.22 10.01
C LYS A 89 1.82 10.62 9.65
N GLY A 90 0.50 10.84 9.57
CA GLY A 90 -0.08 12.04 8.95
C GLY A 90 0.15 12.13 7.42
N TYR A 91 0.66 11.05 6.82
CA TYR A 91 0.76 10.86 5.38
C TYR A 91 0.79 9.36 5.04
N GLN A 92 0.26 9.04 3.87
CA GLN A 92 0.39 7.74 3.24
C GLN A 92 1.55 7.78 2.25
N ILE A 93 2.34 6.70 2.20
CA ILE A 93 3.33 6.52 1.13
C ILE A 93 2.60 5.84 -0.03
N SER A 94 2.59 6.46 -1.21
CA SER A 94 1.90 5.99 -2.42
C SER A 94 2.79 6.07 -3.65
#